data_AF-A0A257PJX2-F1
#
_entry.id   AF-A0A257PJX2-F1
#
_cell.length_a   1.000
_cell.length_b   1.000
_cell.length_c   1.000
_cell.angle_alpha   90.00
_cell.angle_beta   90.00
_cell.angle_gamma   90.00
#
_symmetry.space_group_name_H-M   'P 1'
#
loop_
_entity.id
_entity.type
_entity.pdbx_description
1 polymer ?
#
loop_
_entity_poly.entity_id
_entity_poly.type
_entity_poly.pdbx_seq_one_letter_code
_entity_poly.pdbx_strand_id
1 'polypeptide(L)'
;MSRSKPTLFELRSGAIDAVHLVVKTPDFAALTEALQQRFDATPEFFSGEAVAIDLRRLADDANLPLDELTALLRRFNMRPFGVVAQAAQQAWAATSALPLLDSRDTRKPGGAEAAPNATASAAPPAESADTTGPPAAATVANTPASVTLPAVFIDRPLRSGQRIYSPGDLIV
;
A
#
# COMPACT_ATOMS: atom_id res chain seq x y z
N MET A 1 28.26 -25.72 32.38
CA MET A 1 26.91 -26.10 31.96
C MET A 1 26.47 -25.16 30.84
N SER A 2 26.45 -25.62 29.59
CA SER A 2 26.05 -24.79 28.45
C SER A 2 24.53 -24.70 28.41
N ARG A 3 23.96 -23.49 28.36
CA ARG A 3 22.51 -23.27 28.36
C ARG A 3 22.02 -23.34 26.91
N SER A 4 21.30 -24.40 26.56
CA SER A 4 20.70 -24.54 25.22
C SER A 4 19.71 -23.41 24.96
N LYS A 5 19.72 -22.85 23.73
CA LYS A 5 18.78 -21.81 23.31
C LYS A 5 17.33 -22.31 23.43
N PRO A 6 16.40 -21.53 23.99
CA PRO A 6 15.00 -21.90 24.04
C PRO A 6 14.42 -21.99 22.61
N THR A 7 13.69 -23.08 22.32
CA THR A 7 13.11 -23.39 20.99
C THR A 7 11.62 -23.05 20.88
N LEU A 8 11.05 -22.36 21.88
CA LEU A 8 9.60 -22.14 21.97
C LEU A 8 9.08 -20.95 21.15
N PHE A 9 9.96 -20.04 20.73
CA PHE A 9 9.57 -18.85 19.95
C PHE A 9 10.68 -18.42 19.01
N GLU A 10 10.28 -17.73 17.94
CA GLU A 10 11.16 -17.05 17.00
C GLU A 10 10.64 -15.63 16.78
N LEU A 11 11.54 -14.64 16.72
CA LEU A 11 11.21 -13.28 16.31
C LEU A 11 11.66 -13.09 14.87
N ARG A 12 10.73 -12.72 13.98
CA ARG A 12 11.03 -12.36 12.59
C ARG A 12 10.52 -10.97 12.30
N SER A 13 11.28 -10.26 11.47
CA SER A 13 10.80 -9.03 10.84
C SER A 13 9.97 -9.38 9.61
N GLY A 14 8.90 -8.61 9.38
CA GLY A 14 8.04 -8.73 8.21
C GLY A 14 7.35 -7.41 7.93
N ALA A 15 6.79 -7.29 6.72
CA ALA A 15 5.89 -6.19 6.36
C ALA A 15 4.44 -6.68 6.44
N ILE A 16 3.54 -5.80 6.87
CA ILE A 16 2.10 -6.07 6.95
C ILE A 16 1.41 -4.99 6.12
N ASP A 17 0.44 -5.39 5.30
CA ASP A 17 -0.41 -4.46 4.57
C ASP A 17 -1.52 -3.93 5.50
N ALA A 18 -1.75 -2.63 5.47
CA ALA A 18 -2.72 -1.97 6.33
C ALA A 18 -3.35 -0.76 5.64
N VAL A 19 -4.59 -0.47 6.03
CA VAL A 19 -5.28 0.73 5.57
C VAL A 19 -4.81 1.93 6.37
N HIS A 20 -4.52 3.03 5.68
CA HIS A 20 -4.18 4.29 6.32
C HIS A 20 -5.41 5.21 6.37
N LEU A 21 -5.88 5.51 7.58
CA LEU A 21 -6.82 6.59 7.81
C LEU A 21 -6.04 7.91 7.84
N VAL A 22 -5.94 8.58 6.69
CA VAL A 22 -5.28 9.88 6.60
C VAL A 22 -6.20 10.97 7.14
N VAL A 23 -5.86 11.50 8.32
CA VAL A 23 -6.62 12.54 9.00
C VAL A 23 -6.25 13.90 8.44
N LYS A 24 -7.23 14.63 7.91
CA LYS A 24 -7.02 15.92 7.22
C LYS A 24 -7.52 17.13 8.00
N THR A 25 -8.21 16.91 9.10
CA THR A 25 -8.74 17.96 9.98
C THR A 25 -8.63 17.50 11.44
N PRO A 26 -8.29 18.39 12.39
CA PRO A 26 -8.33 18.09 13.81
C PRO A 26 -9.74 18.19 14.40
N ASP A 27 -10.74 18.61 13.61
CA ASP A 27 -12.13 18.69 14.06
C ASP A 27 -12.73 17.28 14.24
N PHE A 28 -12.77 16.83 15.49
CA PHE A 28 -13.27 15.51 15.84
C PHE A 28 -14.77 15.32 15.55
N ALA A 29 -15.57 16.39 15.67
CA ALA A 29 -17.00 16.32 15.38
C ALA A 29 -17.22 16.10 13.87
N ALA A 30 -16.49 16.85 13.03
CA ALA A 30 -16.53 16.68 11.59
C ALA A 30 -16.05 15.28 11.15
N LEU A 31 -15.00 14.74 11.79
CA LEU A 31 -14.54 13.37 11.54
C LEU A 31 -15.62 12.33 11.88
N THR A 32 -16.30 12.51 13.01
CA THR A 32 -17.37 11.62 13.47
C THR A 32 -18.52 11.58 12.47
N GLU A 33 -18.99 12.74 12.05
CA GLU A 33 -20.06 12.86 11.06
C GLU A 33 -19.66 12.20 9.73
N ALA A 34 -18.46 12.50 9.23
CA ALA A 34 -17.98 11.96 7.96
C ALA A 34 -17.79 10.42 7.98
N LEU A 35 -17.33 9.86 9.11
CA LEU A 35 -17.22 8.41 9.28
C LEU A 35 -18.60 7.75 9.33
N GLN A 36 -19.54 8.34 10.08
CA GLN A 36 -20.92 7.85 10.18
C GLN A 36 -21.59 7.83 8.80
N GLN A 37 -21.52 8.93 8.04
CA GLN A 37 -22.08 9.00 6.69
C GLN A 37 -21.53 7.91 5.76
N ARG A 38 -20.22 7.65 5.81
CA ARG A 38 -19.59 6.59 5.01
C ARG A 38 -20.03 5.20 5.43
N PHE A 39 -20.17 4.98 6.74
CA PHE A 39 -20.65 3.72 7.30
C PHE A 39 -22.09 3.42 6.88
N ASP A 40 -22.98 4.40 7.00
CA ASP A 40 -24.39 4.25 6.60
C ASP A 40 -24.53 3.98 5.10
N ALA A 41 -23.69 4.62 4.27
CA ALA A 41 -23.68 4.39 2.83
C ALA A 41 -23.13 3.02 2.42
N THR A 42 -22.16 2.48 3.18
CA THR A 42 -21.44 1.25 2.81
C THR A 42 -20.97 0.47 4.05
N PRO A 43 -21.86 -0.27 4.72
CA PRO A 43 -21.53 -0.97 5.96
C PRO A 43 -20.46 -2.05 5.76
N GLU A 44 -20.52 -2.77 4.64
CA GLU A 44 -19.60 -3.88 4.32
C GLU A 44 -18.16 -3.41 4.09
N PHE A 45 -17.96 -2.13 3.79
CA PHE A 45 -16.63 -1.56 3.60
C PHE A 45 -15.78 -1.61 4.88
N PHE A 46 -16.42 -1.73 6.04
CA PHE A 46 -15.75 -1.74 7.33
C PHE A 46 -15.86 -3.12 7.98
N SER A 47 -15.06 -4.05 7.47
CA SER A 47 -15.12 -5.47 7.83
C SER A 47 -13.86 -5.96 8.58
N GLY A 48 -13.50 -5.30 9.68
CA GLY A 48 -12.37 -5.74 10.52
C GLY A 48 -10.99 -5.29 10.05
N GLU A 49 -10.93 -4.34 9.11
CA GLU A 49 -9.67 -3.88 8.51
C GLU A 49 -8.68 -3.36 9.56
N ALA A 50 -7.39 -3.71 9.40
CA ALA A 50 -6.32 -3.17 10.22
C ALA A 50 -6.00 -1.74 9.77
N VAL A 51 -6.12 -0.79 10.69
CA VAL A 51 -6.02 0.64 10.38
C VAL A 51 -4.85 1.29 11.11
N ALA A 52 -3.97 1.95 10.34
CA ALA A 52 -3.01 2.92 10.85
C ALA A 52 -3.63 4.33 10.77
N ILE A 53 -3.59 5.06 11.88
CA ILE A 53 -4.07 6.46 11.92
C ILE A 53 -2.92 7.36 11.48
N ASP A 54 -3.06 8.05 10.36
CA ASP A 54 -2.01 8.89 9.78
C ASP A 54 -2.30 10.37 9.99
N LEU A 55 -1.49 11.00 10.84
CA LEU A 55 -1.63 12.38 11.29
C LEU A 55 -0.79 13.37 10.47
N ARG A 56 0.02 12.87 9.51
CA ARG A 56 1.04 13.68 8.81
C ARG A 56 0.45 14.83 7.99
N ARG A 57 -0.87 14.87 7.79
CA ARG A 57 -1.59 15.95 7.08
C ARG A 57 -2.17 17.03 7.99
N LEU A 58 -2.14 16.83 9.30
CA LEU A 58 -2.49 17.87 10.26
C LEU A 58 -1.32 18.85 10.42
N ALA A 59 -1.64 20.06 10.88
CA ALA A 59 -0.62 21.03 11.27
C ALA A 59 0.19 20.50 12.47
N ASP A 60 1.38 21.05 12.67
CA ASP A 60 2.32 20.61 13.71
C ASP A 60 1.79 20.86 15.13
N ASP A 61 1.02 21.93 15.31
CA ASP A 61 0.39 22.37 16.56
C ASP A 61 -1.05 21.84 16.75
N ALA A 62 -1.55 21.07 15.78
CA ALA A 62 -2.86 20.45 15.89
C ALA A 62 -2.87 19.36 16.97
N ASN A 63 -4.05 19.13 17.54
CA ASN A 63 -4.30 18.05 18.49
C ASN A 63 -5.63 17.35 18.15
N LEU A 64 -5.71 16.06 18.44
CA LEU A 64 -6.88 15.24 18.18
C LEU A 64 -7.05 14.22 19.32
N PRO A 65 -8.26 13.99 19.84
CA PRO A 65 -8.49 12.99 20.89
C PRO A 65 -8.36 11.58 20.31
N LEU A 66 -7.13 11.06 20.24
CA LEU A 66 -6.81 9.79 19.58
C LEU A 66 -7.50 8.59 20.22
N ASP A 67 -7.70 8.58 21.53
CA ASP A 67 -8.40 7.48 22.20
C ASP A 67 -9.89 7.46 21.86
N GLU A 68 -10.52 8.63 21.70
CA GLU A 68 -11.90 8.74 21.24
C GLU A 68 -12.03 8.34 19.77
N LEU A 69 -11.09 8.78 18.92
CA LEU A 69 -11.03 8.33 17.52
C LEU A 69 -10.86 6.81 17.45
N THR A 70 -9.99 6.24 18.28
CA THR A 70 -9.78 4.78 18.34
C THR A 70 -11.07 4.05 18.72
N ALA A 71 -11.80 4.54 19.71
CA ALA A 71 -13.09 3.99 20.11
C ALA A 71 -14.13 4.09 18.99
N LEU A 72 -14.19 5.23 18.29
CA LEU A 72 -15.07 5.46 17.16
C LEU A 72 -14.79 4.47 16.01
N LEU A 73 -13.53 4.29 15.63
CA LEU A 73 -13.15 3.34 14.57
C LEU A 73 -13.55 1.91 14.92
N ARG A 74 -13.38 1.50 16.18
CA ARG A 74 -13.81 0.16 16.66
C ARG A 74 -15.33 -0.02 16.59
N ARG A 75 -16.12 1.03 16.88
CA ARG A 75 -17.59 1.01 16.74
C ARG A 75 -18.02 0.74 15.29
N PHE A 76 -17.24 1.22 14.33
CA PHE A 76 -17.42 0.94 12.91
C PHE A 76 -16.69 -0.34 12.45
N ASN A 77 -16.41 -1.29 13.36
CA ASN A 77 -15.76 -2.57 13.05
C ASN A 77 -14.35 -2.48 12.43
N MET A 78 -13.62 -1.36 12.60
CA MET A 78 -12.20 -1.30 12.23
C MET A 78 -11.29 -1.71 13.39
N ARG A 79 -10.05 -2.08 13.08
CA ARG A 79 -9.02 -2.47 14.04
C ARG A 79 -7.83 -1.50 13.99
N PRO A 80 -7.93 -0.34 14.67
CA PRO A 80 -6.81 0.57 14.78
C PRO A 80 -5.68 -0.08 15.60
N PHE A 81 -4.44 -0.06 15.07
CA PHE A 81 -3.30 -0.73 15.69
C PHE A 81 -2.09 0.18 15.95
N GLY A 82 -2.08 1.40 15.41
CA GLY A 82 -1.00 2.34 15.64
C GLY A 82 -1.19 3.68 14.96
N VAL A 83 -0.31 4.61 15.28
CA VAL A 83 -0.37 6.02 14.85
C VAL A 83 0.90 6.39 14.09
N VAL A 84 0.76 6.95 12.89
CA VAL A 84 1.84 7.53 12.11
C VAL A 84 1.81 9.05 12.32
N ALA A 85 2.88 9.60 12.86
CA ALA A 85 2.99 11.00 13.24
C ALA A 85 4.33 11.60 12.78
N GLN A 86 4.34 12.91 12.50
CA GLN A 86 5.60 13.64 12.31
C GLN A 86 6.27 13.92 13.65
N ALA A 87 7.56 14.27 13.65
CA ALA A 87 8.33 14.53 14.88
C ALA A 87 7.66 15.56 15.81
N ALA A 88 7.12 16.65 15.26
CA ALA A 88 6.40 17.67 16.03
C ALA A 88 5.12 17.13 16.71
N GLN A 89 4.52 16.09 16.12
CA GLN A 89 3.26 15.50 16.58
C GLN A 89 3.46 14.33 17.56
N GLN A 90 4.66 13.75 17.62
CA GLN A 90 4.93 12.53 18.40
C GLN A 90 4.64 12.71 19.89
N ALA A 91 4.95 13.87 20.47
CA ALA A 91 4.79 14.10 21.90
C ALA A 91 3.33 13.96 22.35
N TRP A 92 2.38 14.56 21.62
CA TRP A 92 0.96 14.44 21.95
C TRP A 92 0.38 13.12 21.45
N ALA A 93 0.83 12.60 20.30
CA ALA A 93 0.35 11.33 19.77
C ALA A 93 0.72 10.13 20.67
N ALA A 94 1.90 10.18 21.32
CA ALA A 94 2.38 9.16 22.26
C ALA A 94 1.57 9.09 23.57
N THR A 95 0.64 10.02 23.81
CA THR A 95 -0.26 9.95 24.97
C THR A 95 -1.39 8.94 24.78
N SER A 96 -1.66 8.52 23.54
CA SER A 96 -2.66 7.51 23.23
C SER A 96 -2.21 6.11 23.65
N ALA A 97 -3.17 5.21 23.83
CA ALA A 97 -2.89 3.79 24.05
C ALA A 97 -2.27 3.07 22.82
N LEU A 98 -2.35 3.67 21.64
CA LEU A 98 -1.79 3.09 20.41
C LEU A 98 -0.29 3.41 20.28
N PRO A 99 0.54 2.45 19.83
CA PRO A 99 1.95 2.70 19.59
C PRO A 99 2.14 3.64 18.39
N LEU A 100 3.24 4.41 18.43
CA LEU A 100 3.73 5.13 17.27
C LEU A 100 4.34 4.15 16.26
N LEU A 101 4.07 4.36 14.98
CA LEU A 101 4.52 3.53 13.87
C LEU A 101 5.50 4.30 12.98
N ASP A 102 6.61 3.64 12.63
CA ASP A 102 7.51 4.08 11.58
C ASP A 102 6.99 3.64 10.20
N SER A 103 6.06 4.40 9.63
CA SER A 103 5.58 4.13 8.28
C SER A 103 6.42 4.86 7.22
N ARG A 104 7.20 4.10 6.46
CA ARG A 104 7.85 4.61 5.24
C ARG A 104 6.79 4.66 4.13
N ASP A 105 6.60 5.83 3.53
CA ASP A 105 5.71 5.93 2.37
C ASP A 105 6.36 5.20 1.20
N THR A 106 5.93 3.97 0.92
CA THR A 106 6.46 3.18 -0.20
C THR A 106 5.95 3.68 -1.55
N ARG A 107 5.02 4.65 -1.56
CA ARG A 107 4.50 5.34 -2.75
C ARG A 107 5.30 6.59 -3.07
N LYS A 108 6.63 6.47 -3.17
CA LYS A 108 7.43 7.44 -3.94
C LYS A 108 7.71 6.88 -5.33
N PRO A 109 7.05 7.35 -6.40
CA PRO A 109 7.52 7.09 -7.74
C PRO A 109 8.72 8.01 -7.98
N GLY A 110 9.93 7.45 -8.01
CA GLY A 110 11.14 8.17 -8.40
C GLY A 110 12.31 7.99 -7.44
N GLY A 111 13.22 7.12 -7.86
CA GLY A 111 14.67 7.24 -7.63
C GLY A 111 15.14 7.35 -6.19
N ALA A 112 15.46 6.21 -5.60
CA ALA A 112 16.67 6.07 -4.79
C ALA A 112 16.97 4.57 -4.72
N GLU A 113 17.94 4.19 -5.53
CA GLU A 113 18.65 2.93 -5.56
C GLU A 113 18.90 2.39 -4.15
N ALA A 114 18.54 1.13 -3.96
CA ALA A 114 19.00 0.34 -2.84
C ALA A 114 20.53 0.25 -2.89
N ALA A 115 21.21 0.70 -1.84
CA ALA A 115 22.58 0.28 -1.58
C ALA A 115 22.53 -0.91 -0.61
N PRO A 116 22.68 -2.16 -1.08
CA PRO A 116 23.14 -3.23 -0.21
C PRO A 116 24.66 -3.08 -0.04
N ASN A 117 25.06 -2.83 1.20
CA ASN A 117 26.45 -2.94 1.62
C ASN A 117 26.82 -4.43 1.64
N ALA A 118 27.63 -4.90 0.69
CA ALA A 118 28.29 -6.20 0.76
C ALA A 118 29.63 -6.15 0.00
N THR A 119 30.69 -6.26 0.79
CA THR A 119 32.09 -6.51 0.43
C THR A 119 32.25 -7.80 -0.39
N ALA A 120 32.85 -7.71 -1.58
CA ALA A 120 33.58 -8.84 -2.19
C ALA A 120 34.47 -8.42 -3.37
N SER A 121 35.78 -8.52 -3.15
CA SER A 121 36.85 -9.06 -4.01
C SER A 121 37.09 -8.53 -5.44
N ALA A 122 38.38 -8.47 -5.77
CA ALA A 122 39.00 -7.84 -6.93
C ALA A 122 39.08 -8.69 -8.21
N ALA A 123 38.97 -7.97 -9.35
CA ALA A 123 39.67 -8.10 -10.66
C ALA A 123 39.40 -9.32 -11.60
N PRO A 124 39.69 -9.24 -12.92
CA PRO A 124 39.70 -8.13 -13.91
C PRO A 124 38.97 -8.49 -15.27
N PRO A 125 39.00 -7.63 -16.32
CA PRO A 125 38.00 -7.61 -17.41
C PRO A 125 38.45 -8.22 -18.75
N ALA A 126 37.48 -8.50 -19.65
CA ALA A 126 37.67 -8.72 -21.10
C ALA A 126 36.39 -8.22 -21.82
N GLU A 127 36.45 -7.11 -22.57
CA GLU A 127 36.61 -7.03 -24.04
C GLU A 127 35.46 -7.72 -24.81
N SER A 128 34.47 -6.96 -25.31
CA SER A 128 34.46 -6.27 -26.62
C SER A 128 34.39 -7.22 -27.82
N ALA A 129 33.25 -7.26 -28.52
CA ALA A 129 33.08 -7.33 -29.99
C ALA A 129 31.54 -7.45 -30.28
N ASP A 130 30.92 -6.55 -31.07
CA ASP A 130 30.64 -6.71 -32.52
C ASP A 130 29.45 -7.68 -32.79
N THR A 131 28.47 -7.47 -33.67
CA THR A 131 28.22 -6.50 -34.75
C THR A 131 26.80 -6.71 -35.31
N THR A 132 26.29 -5.69 -36.00
CA THR A 132 25.51 -5.78 -37.27
C THR A 132 24.05 -6.24 -37.27
N GLY A 133 23.18 -5.31 -37.70
CA GLY A 133 21.82 -5.57 -38.20
C GLY A 133 21.80 -6.07 -39.67
N PRO A 134 20.74 -5.75 -40.43
CA PRO A 134 19.67 -6.65 -40.89
C PRO A 134 19.87 -7.07 -42.38
N PRO A 135 19.02 -7.90 -43.04
CA PRO A 135 17.75 -7.39 -43.62
C PRO A 135 16.59 -8.42 -43.88
N ALA A 136 15.40 -7.83 -44.06
CA ALA A 136 14.31 -8.10 -45.03
C ALA A 136 13.84 -9.51 -45.49
N ALA A 137 12.49 -9.61 -45.47
CA ALA A 137 11.56 -10.19 -46.45
C ALA A 137 11.31 -11.71 -46.51
N ALA A 138 10.06 -12.13 -46.28
CA ALA A 138 9.16 -12.65 -47.33
C ALA A 138 7.78 -13.10 -46.79
N THR A 139 6.78 -12.79 -47.61
CA THR A 139 5.33 -13.07 -47.56
C THR A 139 4.95 -14.54 -47.42
N VAL A 140 3.88 -14.85 -46.67
CA VAL A 140 2.86 -15.85 -47.07
C VAL A 140 1.46 -15.46 -46.60
N ALA A 141 0.51 -15.62 -47.51
CA ALA A 141 -0.91 -15.35 -47.36
C ALA A 141 -1.57 -16.20 -46.27
N ASN A 142 -2.52 -15.62 -45.54
CA ASN A 142 -3.54 -16.41 -44.87
C ASN A 142 -4.91 -15.71 -44.93
N THR A 143 -5.89 -16.48 -45.38
CA THR A 143 -7.33 -16.21 -45.45
C THR A 143 -7.86 -15.61 -44.14
N PRO A 144 -8.75 -14.60 -44.15
CA PRO A 144 -9.36 -14.12 -42.91
C PRO A 144 -10.42 -15.14 -42.45
N ALA A 145 -10.00 -16.13 -41.67
CA ALA A 145 -10.92 -16.81 -40.78
C ALA A 145 -11.36 -15.77 -39.73
N SER A 146 -12.63 -15.36 -39.77
CA SER A 146 -13.23 -14.54 -38.71
C SER A 146 -13.22 -15.35 -37.42
N VAL A 147 -12.21 -15.11 -36.59
CA VAL A 147 -12.18 -15.55 -35.20
C VAL A 147 -13.10 -14.61 -34.44
N THR A 148 -14.31 -15.07 -34.10
CA THR A 148 -15.16 -14.37 -33.14
C THR A 148 -14.48 -14.44 -31.79
N LEU A 149 -13.85 -13.34 -31.37
CA LEU A 149 -13.21 -13.24 -30.07
C LEU A 149 -14.30 -13.15 -28.99
N PRO A 150 -14.23 -13.95 -27.91
CA PRO A 150 -15.25 -13.93 -26.87
C PRO A 150 -15.25 -12.58 -26.14
N ALA A 151 -16.45 -12.05 -25.89
CA ALA A 151 -16.63 -10.83 -25.11
C ALA A 151 -16.36 -11.10 -23.62
N VAL A 152 -15.61 -10.19 -22.99
CA VAL A 152 -15.31 -10.20 -21.55
C VAL A 152 -16.31 -9.29 -20.84
N PHE A 153 -17.07 -9.83 -19.88
CA PHE A 153 -18.05 -9.08 -19.09
C PHE A 153 -17.55 -8.84 -17.67
N ILE A 154 -17.51 -7.58 -17.24
CA ILE A 154 -17.06 -7.16 -15.91
C ILE A 154 -18.23 -6.55 -15.13
N ASP A 155 -18.88 -7.37 -14.31
CA ASP A 155 -20.02 -6.94 -13.47
C ASP A 155 -19.60 -6.13 -12.21
N ARG A 156 -18.33 -5.71 -12.14
CA ARG A 156 -17.76 -5.08 -10.96
C ARG A 156 -17.29 -3.66 -11.27
N PRO A 157 -17.51 -2.70 -10.35
CA PRO A 157 -17.23 -1.30 -10.64
C PRO A 157 -15.73 -1.02 -10.69
N LEU A 158 -15.25 -0.54 -11.85
CA LEU A 158 -13.85 -0.22 -12.11
C LEU A 158 -13.42 1.07 -11.35
N ARG A 159 -12.30 1.02 -10.63
CA ARG A 159 -11.77 2.18 -9.87
C ARG A 159 -10.61 2.86 -10.61
N SER A 160 -10.37 4.13 -10.29
CA SER A 160 -9.22 4.88 -10.84
C SER A 160 -7.90 4.12 -10.58
N GLY A 161 -7.16 3.88 -11.66
CA GLY A 161 -5.90 3.12 -11.62
C GLY A 161 -6.03 1.65 -12.02
N GLN A 162 -7.24 1.09 -12.12
CA GLN A 162 -7.43 -0.26 -12.64
C GLN A 162 -7.36 -0.26 -14.18
N ARG A 163 -6.68 -1.26 -14.75
CA ARG A 163 -6.56 -1.46 -16.20
C ARG A 163 -6.99 -2.90 -16.53
N ILE A 164 -7.96 -3.03 -17.42
CA ILE A 164 -8.42 -4.32 -17.95
C ILE A 164 -8.03 -4.38 -19.42
N TYR A 165 -7.39 -5.47 -19.83
CA TYR A 165 -7.02 -5.74 -21.20
C TYR A 165 -7.86 -6.92 -21.69
N SER A 166 -8.66 -6.70 -22.73
CA SER A 166 -9.40 -7.76 -23.42
C SER A 166 -8.83 -7.94 -24.83
N PRO A 167 -8.64 -9.18 -25.30
CA PRO A 167 -8.27 -9.42 -26.69
C PRO A 167 -9.42 -9.10 -27.66
N GLY A 168 -10.67 -9.04 -27.18
CA GLY A 168 -11.87 -8.73 -27.96
C GLY A 168 -12.76 -7.70 -27.23
N ASP A 169 -14.08 -7.79 -27.43
CA ASP A 169 -15.03 -6.86 -26.82
C ASP A 169 -14.96 -6.91 -25.28
N LEU A 170 -14.97 -5.74 -24.66
CA LEU A 170 -15.02 -5.56 -23.21
C LEU A 170 -16.31 -4.81 -22.87
N ILE A 171 -17.15 -5.41 -22.03
CA ILE A 171 -18.38 -4.83 -21.51
C ILE A 171 -18.20 -4.67 -20.00
N VAL A 172 -18.44 -3.46 -19.49
CA VAL A 172 -18.30 -3.08 -18.08
C VAL A 172 -19.62 -2.48 -17.60
#